data_AF-A0A5N7BQY7-F1
#
_entry.id   AF-A0A5N7BQY7-F1
#
_cell.length_a   1.000
_cell.length_b   1.000
_cell.length_c   1.000
_cell.angle_alpha   90.00
_cell.angle_beta   90.00
_cell.angle_gamma   90.00
#
_symmetry.space_group_name_H-M   'P 1'
#
loop_
_entity.id
_entity.type
_entity.pdbx_description
1 polymer ?
#
loop_
_entity_poly.entity_id
_entity_poly.type
_entity_poly.pdbx_seq_one_letter_code
_entity_poly.pdbx_strand_id
1 'polypeptide(L)'
;MEDSISPYVRAYLRREYRSRRFEKYVMDGLTLEDMMLLPNPSRFISGPQKTVDQWKRGLGKERIYKGLSTEEAVYLKREVERISGQSGQAAETCNCLVIAGNELLLKNVNIDKSYARVKKPGDVKKGPTRRSLIIVQIPSRPNYLRQSEVFSVLQRLIFNTRVHFDSSFDANLWAPDERGVHARSPELRGELKILSDMHNNFVEACKQLKSGHTYRGWAIIRSTFELNDRIVRIQHHRLFPDLLGVLLLLQQLGCPEAPGLDHLLRENLRNWARVYLPGNDPRRQFFELIMLAPLESIHHLYLTFDSQCRELWNSHIQDDEIGSYYSYNQASFPRADRGNFYSLFEGKTIFEICDLLGKGDQRFGFYRTETFCLWHSALQYFCSTELYDYMAYVSVKLCSRLKNFTDQWDHSLPTQLNHDAAMTFYLHGHVEDARENSMNALYAFRQCIMLRSQVVDGEKLDFLKGIALRRLETIASRVGDGIGVGFYQRLLDAMYYELEAKDQQSMASLQRGL
;
A
#
# COMPACT_ATOMS: atom_id res chain seq x y z
N MET A 1 7.48 -15.46 38.95
CA MET A 1 8.06 -14.55 37.94
C MET A 1 7.33 -14.71 36.59
N GLU A 2 6.00 -14.92 36.61
CA GLU A 2 5.19 -15.28 35.42
C GLU A 2 4.14 -14.21 35.05
N ASP A 3 4.07 -13.09 35.77
CA ASP A 3 3.01 -12.08 35.60
C ASP A 3 3.41 -10.82 34.81
N SER A 4 4.61 -10.74 34.21
CA SER A 4 5.05 -9.55 33.45
C SER A 4 4.99 -9.68 31.93
N ILE A 5 4.52 -10.80 31.39
CA ILE A 5 4.45 -10.99 29.93
C ILE A 5 3.15 -10.36 29.42
N SER A 6 3.29 -9.25 28.69
CA SER A 6 2.21 -8.55 27.97
C SER A 6 1.34 -9.54 27.18
N PRO A 7 0.01 -9.36 27.14
CA PRO A 7 -0.90 -10.14 26.31
C PRO A 7 -0.42 -10.27 24.84
N TYR A 8 0.22 -9.23 24.31
CA TYR A 8 0.88 -9.23 22.99
C TYR A 8 1.91 -10.36 22.86
N VAL A 9 2.82 -10.47 23.84
CA VAL A 9 3.89 -11.46 23.83
C VAL A 9 3.35 -12.89 24.05
N ARG A 10 2.29 -13.06 24.85
CA ARG A 10 1.65 -14.38 25.05
C ARG A 10 0.90 -14.89 23.81
N ALA A 11 0.14 -14.02 23.14
CA ALA A 11 -0.53 -14.34 21.87
C ALA A 11 0.50 -14.62 20.76
N TYR A 12 1.56 -13.80 20.72
CA TYR A 12 2.69 -13.93 19.82
C TYR A 12 3.42 -15.27 20.00
N LEU A 13 3.76 -15.70 21.22
CA LEU A 13 4.47 -16.96 21.47
C LEU A 13 3.66 -18.21 21.06
N ARG A 14 2.34 -18.21 21.27
CA ARG A 14 1.47 -19.33 20.83
C ARG A 14 1.35 -19.39 19.31
N ARG A 15 1.25 -18.25 18.64
CA ARG A 15 1.24 -18.18 17.17
C ARG A 15 2.61 -18.46 16.56
N GLU A 16 3.70 -18.01 17.17
CA GLU A 16 5.07 -18.26 16.73
C GLU A 16 5.33 -19.76 16.58
N TYR A 17 4.78 -20.58 17.47
CA TYR A 17 4.91 -22.03 17.39
C TYR A 17 4.16 -22.64 16.19
N ARG A 18 2.92 -22.20 15.94
CA ARG A 18 2.13 -22.58 14.76
C ARG A 18 2.82 -22.08 13.48
N SER A 19 3.28 -20.84 13.47
CA SER A 19 3.95 -20.19 12.35
C SER A 19 5.26 -20.90 11.98
N ARG A 20 6.10 -21.25 12.95
CA ARG A 20 7.34 -22.00 12.71
C ARG A 20 7.07 -23.40 12.17
N ARG A 21 6.04 -24.10 12.66
CA ARG A 21 5.63 -25.41 12.13
C ARG A 21 5.13 -25.30 10.70
N PHE A 22 4.31 -24.29 10.43
CA PHE A 22 3.80 -24.01 9.09
C PHE A 22 4.97 -23.71 8.13
N GLU A 23 5.86 -22.80 8.50
CA GLU A 23 7.03 -22.44 7.69
C GLU A 23 7.87 -23.66 7.35
N LYS A 24 8.29 -24.41 8.37
CA LYS A 24 9.11 -25.62 8.18
C LYS A 24 8.42 -26.70 7.35
N TYR A 25 7.16 -27.00 7.66
CA TYR A 25 6.46 -28.11 7.00
C TYR A 25 6.01 -27.79 5.57
N VAL A 26 5.48 -26.59 5.38
CA VAL A 26 4.74 -26.20 4.18
C VAL A 26 5.64 -25.40 3.24
N MET A 27 6.48 -24.49 3.77
CA MET A 27 7.31 -23.59 2.98
C MET A 27 8.67 -24.22 2.67
N ASP A 28 9.39 -24.67 3.72
CA ASP A 28 10.68 -25.35 3.57
C ASP A 28 10.53 -26.77 3.03
N GLY A 29 9.30 -27.30 3.08
CA GLY A 29 8.96 -28.59 2.50
C GLY A 29 9.54 -29.78 3.26
N LEU A 30 9.94 -29.60 4.52
CA LEU A 30 10.44 -30.66 5.40
C LEU A 30 9.43 -31.82 5.47
N THR A 31 9.95 -33.03 5.64
CA THR A 31 9.11 -34.18 5.96
C THR A 31 8.66 -34.11 7.43
N LEU A 32 7.62 -34.85 7.78
CA LEU A 32 7.19 -34.88 9.18
C LEU A 32 8.26 -35.53 10.06
N GLU A 33 8.99 -36.48 9.48
CA GLU A 33 10.16 -37.13 10.05
C GLU A 33 11.27 -36.11 10.34
N ASP A 34 11.61 -35.22 9.39
CA ASP A 34 12.60 -34.16 9.61
C ASP A 34 12.15 -33.14 10.65
N MET A 35 10.85 -32.80 10.66
CA MET A 35 10.30 -31.90 11.67
C MET A 35 10.40 -32.46 13.09
N MET A 36 10.32 -33.78 13.25
CA MET A 36 10.48 -34.45 14.54
C MET A 36 11.91 -34.36 15.07
N LEU A 37 12.90 -34.10 14.21
CA LEU A 37 14.31 -33.95 14.57
C LEU A 37 14.69 -32.51 14.92
N LEU A 38 13.82 -31.53 14.68
CA LEU A 38 14.13 -30.13 14.95
C LEU A 38 14.11 -29.83 16.45
N PRO A 39 15.06 -29.04 16.98
CA PRO A 39 15.07 -28.64 18.38
C PRO A 39 13.77 -27.91 18.70
N ASN A 40 12.96 -28.48 19.60
CA ASN A 40 11.67 -27.91 19.99
C ASN A 40 11.96 -26.62 20.78
N PRO A 41 11.54 -25.42 20.31
CA PRO A 41 11.88 -24.16 20.99
C PRO A 41 11.22 -24.05 22.38
N SER A 42 10.14 -24.81 22.59
CA SER A 42 9.46 -24.91 23.87
C SER A 42 10.07 -26.02 24.72
N ARG A 43 11.05 -25.67 25.56
CA ARG A 43 11.48 -26.45 26.74
C ARG A 43 10.38 -26.65 27.80
N PHE A 44 9.11 -26.33 27.50
CA PHE A 44 7.99 -26.31 28.45
C PHE A 44 6.89 -27.35 28.19
N ILE A 45 7.05 -28.26 27.23
CA ILE A 45 6.12 -29.41 27.11
C ILE A 45 6.95 -30.68 27.00
N SER A 46 7.28 -31.25 28.15
CA SER A 46 7.67 -32.65 28.34
C SER A 46 6.50 -33.56 27.95
N GLY A 47 6.27 -33.70 26.64
CA GLY A 47 5.27 -34.60 26.08
C GLY A 47 5.93 -35.80 25.38
N PRO A 48 5.23 -36.94 25.26
CA PRO A 48 5.71 -38.09 24.50
C PRO A 48 5.95 -37.72 23.02
N GLN A 49 6.97 -38.34 22.42
CA GLN A 49 7.26 -38.23 20.98
C GLN A 49 5.99 -38.57 20.19
N LYS A 50 5.51 -37.62 19.38
CA LYS A 50 4.32 -37.81 18.55
C LYS A 50 4.66 -38.67 17.33
N THR A 51 3.81 -39.63 16.99
CA THR A 51 3.91 -40.36 15.71
C THR A 51 3.55 -39.47 14.52
N VAL A 52 3.95 -39.86 13.31
CA VAL A 52 3.62 -39.16 12.05
C VAL A 52 2.11 -38.92 11.92
N ASP A 53 1.27 -39.89 12.28
CA ASP A 53 -0.19 -39.74 12.21
C ASP A 53 -0.75 -38.80 13.28
N GLN A 54 -0.13 -38.75 14.47
CA GLN A 54 -0.47 -37.75 15.49
C GLN A 54 -0.07 -36.34 15.03
N TRP A 55 1.06 -36.19 14.32
CA TRP A 55 1.45 -34.95 13.67
C TRP A 55 0.48 -34.55 12.56
N LYS A 56 0.13 -35.45 11.65
CA LYS A 56 -0.87 -35.20 10.59
C LYS A 56 -2.21 -34.78 11.18
N ARG A 57 -2.69 -35.44 12.24
CA ARG A 57 -3.92 -35.06 12.94
C ARG A 57 -3.79 -33.70 13.63
N GLY A 58 -2.65 -33.41 14.25
CA GLY A 58 -2.38 -32.10 14.87
C GLY A 58 -2.39 -30.96 13.86
N LEU A 59 -1.64 -31.11 12.77
CA LEU A 59 -1.62 -30.16 11.66
C LEU A 59 -3.01 -30.01 11.02
N GLY A 60 -3.75 -31.11 10.86
CA GLY A 60 -5.12 -31.09 10.36
C GLY A 60 -6.10 -30.33 11.26
N LYS A 61 -5.98 -30.48 12.59
CA LYS A 61 -6.74 -29.67 13.55
C LYS A 61 -6.43 -28.17 13.42
N GLU A 62 -5.18 -27.83 13.11
CA GLU A 62 -4.73 -26.46 12.85
C GLU A 62 -4.95 -26.01 11.39
N ARG A 63 -5.59 -26.85 10.56
CA ARG A 63 -5.86 -26.67 9.12
C ARG A 63 -4.60 -26.45 8.26
N ILE A 64 -3.45 -26.97 8.70
CA ILE A 64 -2.16 -26.89 8.00
C ILE A 64 -2.00 -28.08 7.06
N TYR A 65 -1.92 -27.80 5.75
CA TYR A 65 -1.87 -28.82 4.71
C TYR A 65 -0.93 -28.47 3.57
N LYS A 66 -0.01 -29.38 3.22
CA LYS A 66 1.01 -29.21 2.17
C LYS A 66 0.46 -29.24 0.73
N GLY A 67 -0.66 -29.93 0.51
CA GLY A 67 -1.22 -30.15 -0.83
C GLY A 67 -2.74 -29.98 -0.89
N LEU A 68 -3.25 -29.91 -2.12
CA LEU A 68 -4.68 -29.81 -2.43
C LEU A 68 -5.38 -31.17 -2.25
N SER A 69 -6.59 -31.16 -1.69
CA SER A 69 -7.53 -32.28 -1.77
C SER A 69 -8.20 -32.33 -3.15
N THR A 70 -8.84 -33.45 -3.48
CA THR A 70 -9.60 -33.58 -4.74
C THR A 70 -10.73 -32.55 -4.82
N GLU A 71 -11.44 -32.30 -3.72
CA GLU A 71 -12.50 -31.29 -3.63
C GLU A 71 -11.96 -29.88 -3.89
N GLU A 72 -10.84 -29.52 -3.26
CA GLU A 72 -10.16 -28.23 -3.45
C GLU A 72 -9.73 -28.05 -4.90
N ALA A 73 -9.17 -29.09 -5.54
CA ALA A 73 -8.74 -29.05 -6.93
C ALA A 73 -9.92 -28.87 -7.91
N VAL A 74 -11.04 -29.56 -7.67
CA VAL A 74 -12.27 -29.42 -8.48
C VAL A 74 -12.85 -28.01 -8.35
N TYR A 75 -12.97 -27.49 -7.12
CA TYR A 75 -13.47 -26.15 -6.87
C TYR A 75 -12.62 -25.09 -7.56
N LEU A 76 -11.29 -25.16 -7.41
CA LEU A 76 -10.37 -24.22 -8.04
C LEU A 76 -10.50 -24.22 -9.56
N LYS A 77 -10.57 -25.41 -10.17
CA LYS A 77 -10.67 -25.52 -11.63
C LYS A 77 -11.89 -24.80 -12.17
N ARG A 78 -13.04 -24.97 -11.51
CA ARG A 78 -14.28 -24.29 -11.86
C ARG A 78 -14.20 -22.77 -11.70
N GLU A 79 -13.66 -22.28 -10.59
CA GLU A 79 -13.58 -20.83 -10.36
C GLU A 79 -12.60 -20.15 -11.31
N VAL A 80 -11.45 -20.78 -11.60
CA VAL A 80 -10.50 -20.27 -12.60
C VAL A 80 -11.16 -20.23 -13.99
N GLU A 81 -11.91 -21.26 -14.37
CA GLU A 81 -12.70 -21.28 -15.62
C GLU A 81 -13.75 -20.18 -15.66
N ARG A 82 -14.47 -19.94 -14.55
CA ARG A 82 -15.48 -18.86 -14.45
C ARG A 82 -14.86 -17.48 -14.64
N ILE A 83 -13.76 -17.22 -13.95
CA ILE A 83 -13.04 -15.93 -14.01
C ILE A 83 -12.45 -15.70 -15.40
N SER A 84 -11.86 -16.75 -15.99
CA SER A 84 -11.29 -16.68 -17.35
C SER A 84 -12.36 -16.49 -18.43
N GLY A 85 -13.52 -17.16 -18.28
CA GLY A 85 -14.65 -17.03 -19.19
C GLY A 85 -15.29 -15.64 -19.19
N GLN A 86 -15.26 -14.91 -18.07
CA GLN A 86 -15.71 -13.52 -17.98
C GLN A 86 -14.73 -12.52 -18.62
N SER A 87 -13.47 -12.90 -18.77
CA SER A 87 -12.39 -12.03 -19.29
C SER A 87 -12.02 -12.30 -20.76
N GLY A 88 -12.71 -13.24 -21.43
CA GLY A 88 -12.46 -13.59 -22.83
C GLY A 88 -11.11 -14.28 -23.08
N GLN A 89 -10.39 -14.68 -22.02
CA GLN A 89 -9.10 -15.38 -22.12
C GLN A 89 -9.28 -16.89 -21.94
N ALA A 90 -8.42 -17.68 -22.61
CA ALA A 90 -8.34 -19.12 -22.40
C ALA A 90 -8.03 -19.41 -20.92
N ALA A 91 -8.78 -20.32 -20.31
CA ALA A 91 -8.66 -20.68 -18.90
C ALA A 91 -7.31 -21.33 -18.59
N GLU A 92 -6.35 -20.52 -18.18
CA GLU A 92 -5.05 -20.96 -17.70
C GLU A 92 -4.90 -20.63 -16.21
N THR A 93 -4.58 -21.64 -15.42
CA THR A 93 -4.21 -21.56 -13.99
C THR A 93 -3.11 -20.55 -13.69
N CYS A 94 -2.31 -20.18 -14.69
CA CYS A 94 -1.22 -19.22 -14.58
C CYS A 94 -1.68 -17.75 -14.46
N ASN A 95 -2.98 -17.47 -14.62
CA ASN A 95 -3.55 -16.12 -14.51
C ASN A 95 -4.09 -15.81 -13.09
N CYS A 96 -3.93 -16.73 -12.14
CA CYS A 96 -4.44 -16.57 -10.79
C CYS A 96 -3.41 -17.00 -9.74
N LEU A 97 -3.46 -16.33 -8.60
CA LEU A 97 -2.80 -16.73 -7.38
C LEU A 97 -3.83 -17.36 -6.46
N VAL A 98 -3.51 -18.56 -5.96
CA VAL A 98 -4.42 -19.28 -5.07
C VAL A 98 -3.84 -19.31 -3.68
N ILE A 99 -4.58 -18.76 -2.74
CA ILE A 99 -4.21 -18.79 -1.32
C ILE A 99 -5.12 -19.72 -0.57
N ALA A 100 -4.51 -20.65 0.15
CA ALA A 100 -5.20 -21.67 0.89
C ALA A 100 -5.18 -21.39 2.39
N GLY A 101 -6.35 -21.46 3.02
CA GLY A 101 -6.55 -21.16 4.44
C GLY A 101 -6.15 -19.74 4.83
N ASN A 102 -6.18 -18.82 3.86
CA ASN A 102 -5.72 -17.43 3.96
C ASN A 102 -4.22 -17.28 4.33
N GLU A 103 -3.44 -18.37 4.31
CA GLU A 103 -2.07 -18.44 4.85
C GLU A 103 -1.03 -18.86 3.81
N LEU A 104 -1.42 -19.71 2.87
CA LEU A 104 -0.50 -20.36 1.95
C LEU A 104 -0.74 -19.95 0.51
N LEU A 105 0.18 -19.19 -0.09
CA LEU A 105 0.20 -19.10 -1.55
C LEU A 105 0.62 -20.46 -2.14
N LEU A 106 -0.26 -21.06 -2.94
CA LEU A 106 -0.04 -22.36 -3.57
C LEU A 106 0.78 -22.20 -4.86
N LYS A 107 1.78 -23.08 -5.03
CA LYS A 107 2.60 -23.14 -6.25
C LYS A 107 1.71 -23.50 -7.45
N ASN A 108 1.74 -22.71 -8.52
CA ASN A 108 0.96 -22.96 -9.75
C ASN A 108 1.20 -24.37 -10.30
N VAL A 109 2.46 -24.83 -10.30
CA VAL A 109 2.83 -26.20 -10.72
C VAL A 109 2.09 -27.29 -9.91
N ASN A 110 1.84 -27.06 -8.62
CA ASN A 110 1.10 -28.02 -7.79
C ASN A 110 -0.40 -27.99 -8.09
N ILE A 111 -0.92 -26.83 -8.47
CA ILE A 111 -2.31 -26.65 -8.92
C ILE A 111 -2.51 -27.41 -10.24
N ASP A 112 -1.61 -27.22 -11.21
CA ASP A 112 -1.65 -27.88 -12.52
C ASP A 112 -1.60 -29.41 -12.39
N LYS A 113 -0.69 -29.92 -11.56
CA LYS A 113 -0.61 -31.36 -11.24
C LYS A 113 -1.89 -31.87 -10.59
N SER A 114 -2.55 -31.05 -9.77
CA SER A 114 -3.81 -31.42 -9.13
C SER A 114 -4.97 -31.41 -10.14
N TYR A 115 -5.00 -30.45 -11.06
CA TYR A 115 -5.99 -30.35 -12.13
C TYR A 115 -5.91 -31.54 -13.09
N ALA A 116 -4.71 -31.95 -13.47
CA ALA A 116 -4.50 -33.11 -14.34
C ALA A 116 -5.05 -34.43 -13.74
N ARG A 117 -5.21 -34.50 -12.41
CA ARG A 117 -5.78 -35.65 -11.71
C ARG A 117 -7.31 -35.62 -11.64
N VAL A 118 -7.94 -34.49 -11.94
CA VAL A 118 -9.40 -34.33 -11.94
C VAL A 118 -9.97 -34.83 -13.26
N LYS A 119 -10.53 -36.06 -13.25
CA LYS A 119 -11.08 -36.70 -14.46
C LYS A 119 -12.45 -36.15 -14.90
N LYS A 120 -13.27 -35.65 -13.97
CA LYS A 120 -14.55 -34.95 -14.25
C LYS A 120 -14.79 -33.87 -13.16
N PRO A 121 -15.09 -32.61 -13.51
CA PRO A 121 -15.54 -31.64 -12.54
C PRO A 121 -16.93 -32.07 -12.05
N GLY A 122 -17.03 -32.47 -10.78
CA GLY A 122 -18.32 -32.76 -10.15
C GLY A 122 -19.10 -31.48 -9.82
N ASP A 123 -20.39 -31.61 -9.57
CA ASP A 123 -21.29 -30.52 -9.15
C ASP A 123 -21.02 -30.06 -7.70
N VAL A 124 -19.83 -29.52 -7.46
CA VAL A 124 -19.48 -28.91 -6.17
C VAL A 124 -20.00 -27.46 -6.19
N LYS A 125 -21.22 -27.25 -5.68
CA LYS A 125 -21.84 -25.91 -5.55
C LYS A 125 -21.39 -25.12 -4.32
N LYS A 126 -20.82 -25.79 -3.30
CA LYS A 126 -20.33 -25.17 -2.07
C LYS A 126 -18.80 -25.12 -2.08
N GLY A 127 -18.21 -24.09 -1.47
CA GLY A 127 -16.75 -23.99 -1.31
C GLY A 127 -16.15 -25.19 -0.55
N PRO A 128 -14.83 -25.41 -0.67
CA PRO A 128 -14.17 -26.59 -0.10
C PRO A 128 -14.31 -26.65 1.43
N THR A 129 -14.66 -27.84 1.95
CA THR A 129 -14.87 -28.05 3.39
C THR A 129 -13.59 -27.97 4.23
N ARG A 130 -12.44 -28.33 3.66
CA ARG A 130 -11.18 -28.49 4.39
C ARG A 130 -10.55 -27.15 4.83
N ARG A 131 -10.57 -26.15 3.95
CA ARG A 131 -10.08 -24.78 4.18
C ARG A 131 -10.59 -23.86 3.07
N SER A 132 -10.66 -22.56 3.36
CA SER A 132 -10.97 -21.54 2.36
C SER A 132 -9.89 -21.51 1.26
N LEU A 133 -10.31 -21.18 0.04
CA LEU A 133 -9.43 -20.89 -1.07
C LEU A 133 -9.79 -19.51 -1.60
N ILE A 134 -8.83 -18.59 -1.58
CA ILE A 134 -8.95 -17.25 -2.15
C ILE A 134 -8.23 -17.27 -3.49
N ILE A 135 -8.90 -16.78 -4.53
CA ILE A 135 -8.35 -16.72 -5.88
C ILE A 135 -8.19 -15.26 -6.24
N VAL A 136 -6.95 -14.82 -6.37
CA VAL A 136 -6.64 -13.46 -6.82
C VAL A 136 -6.22 -13.51 -8.28
N GLN A 137 -7.03 -12.89 -9.12
CA GLN A 137 -6.72 -12.72 -10.53
C GLN A 137 -5.55 -11.76 -10.67
N ILE A 138 -4.56 -12.14 -11.49
CA ILE A 138 -3.44 -11.27 -11.82
C ILE A 138 -3.57 -10.81 -13.28
N PRO A 139 -3.35 -9.52 -13.56
CA PRO A 139 -3.59 -8.94 -14.89
C PRO A 139 -2.60 -9.41 -15.98
N SER A 140 -1.57 -10.18 -15.64
CA SER A 140 -0.63 -10.76 -16.61
C SER A 140 -0.17 -12.17 -16.21
N ARG A 141 0.56 -12.84 -17.11
CA ARG A 141 1.22 -14.14 -16.91
C ARG A 141 2.70 -13.96 -16.52
N PRO A 142 3.02 -13.66 -15.26
CA PRO A 142 4.40 -13.54 -14.88
C PRO A 142 5.11 -14.90 -14.93
N ASN A 143 6.04 -15.04 -15.88
CA ASN A 143 6.92 -16.21 -15.97
C ASN A 143 7.69 -16.46 -14.65
N TYR A 144 7.92 -15.42 -13.84
CA TYR A 144 8.60 -15.53 -12.55
C TYR A 144 7.82 -16.38 -11.53
N LEU A 145 6.49 -16.51 -11.62
CA LEU A 145 5.73 -17.39 -10.71
C LEU A 145 6.04 -18.88 -10.94
N ARG A 146 6.68 -19.22 -12.07
CA ARG A 146 7.20 -20.56 -12.35
C ARG A 146 8.61 -20.76 -11.79
N GLN A 147 9.33 -19.69 -11.43
CA GLN A 147 10.66 -19.76 -10.83
C GLN A 147 10.53 -20.07 -9.34
N SER A 148 11.07 -21.22 -8.91
CA SER A 148 10.85 -21.74 -7.54
C SER A 148 11.41 -20.80 -6.46
N GLU A 149 12.53 -20.13 -6.71
CA GLU A 149 13.17 -19.21 -5.77
C GLU A 149 12.33 -17.94 -5.57
N VAL A 150 11.96 -17.28 -6.67
CA VAL A 150 11.11 -16.08 -6.65
C VAL A 150 9.76 -16.37 -6.01
N PHE A 151 9.14 -17.50 -6.39
CA PHE A 151 7.89 -17.91 -5.79
C PHE A 151 8.05 -18.13 -4.27
N SER A 152 9.14 -18.73 -3.81
CA SER A 152 9.39 -18.93 -2.38
C SER A 152 9.52 -17.60 -1.63
N VAL A 153 10.14 -16.58 -2.22
CA VAL A 153 10.24 -15.25 -1.63
C VAL A 153 8.85 -14.64 -1.48
N LEU A 154 8.04 -14.65 -2.55
CA LEU A 154 6.67 -14.15 -2.53
C LEU A 154 5.79 -14.88 -1.50
N GLN A 155 5.90 -16.20 -1.45
CA GLN A 155 5.18 -17.02 -0.49
C GLN A 155 5.53 -16.59 0.95
N ARG A 156 6.82 -16.40 1.26
CA ARG A 156 7.27 -15.97 2.59
C ARG A 156 6.87 -14.54 2.92
N LEU A 157 6.86 -13.64 1.93
CA LEU A 157 6.39 -12.27 2.10
C LEU A 157 4.91 -12.25 2.51
N ILE A 158 4.05 -13.00 1.81
CA ILE A 158 2.62 -13.12 2.14
C ILE A 158 2.43 -13.71 3.55
N PHE A 159 3.17 -14.77 3.85
CA PHE A 159 3.10 -15.42 5.16
C PHE A 159 3.44 -14.46 6.31
N ASN A 160 4.58 -13.77 6.23
CA ASN A 160 4.99 -12.81 7.26
C ASN A 160 4.01 -11.64 7.38
N THR A 161 3.46 -11.19 6.25
CA THR A 161 2.45 -10.12 6.24
C THR A 161 1.19 -10.52 6.99
N ARG A 162 0.72 -11.75 6.78
CA ARG A 162 -0.40 -12.25 7.56
C ARG A 162 -0.07 -12.33 9.05
N VAL A 163 1.09 -12.88 9.42
CA VAL A 163 1.48 -12.95 10.83
C VAL A 163 1.47 -11.55 11.46
N HIS A 164 1.95 -10.54 10.72
CA HIS A 164 1.84 -9.15 11.16
C HIS A 164 0.39 -8.69 11.31
N PHE A 165 -0.48 -8.92 10.31
CA PHE A 165 -1.89 -8.55 10.37
C PHE A 165 -2.62 -9.20 11.55
N ASP A 166 -2.53 -10.53 11.64
CA ASP A 166 -3.13 -11.34 12.69
C ASP A 166 -2.66 -10.83 14.06
N SER A 167 -1.35 -10.63 14.26
CA SER A 167 -0.79 -10.14 15.52
C SER A 167 -1.23 -8.72 15.86
N SER A 168 -1.32 -7.83 14.88
CA SER A 168 -1.78 -6.44 15.09
C SER A 168 -3.25 -6.38 15.48
N PHE A 169 -4.12 -7.17 14.83
CA PHE A 169 -5.53 -7.25 15.19
C PHE A 169 -5.73 -7.85 16.58
N ASP A 170 -5.06 -8.95 16.92
CA ASP A 170 -5.12 -9.55 18.26
C ASP A 170 -4.64 -8.60 19.36
N ALA A 171 -3.69 -7.73 19.03
CA ALA A 171 -3.18 -6.71 19.94
C ALA A 171 -4.10 -5.48 20.06
N ASN A 172 -5.21 -5.44 19.31
CA ASN A 172 -6.07 -4.26 19.14
C ASN A 172 -5.31 -3.02 18.66
N LEU A 173 -4.20 -3.20 17.94
CA LEU A 173 -3.42 -2.08 17.41
C LEU A 173 -4.23 -1.28 16.40
N TRP A 174 -4.98 -1.96 15.54
CA TRP A 174 -5.81 -1.37 14.49
C TRP A 174 -7.28 -1.34 14.90
N ALA A 175 -7.56 -1.04 16.17
CA ALA A 175 -8.92 -0.89 16.68
C ALA A 175 -9.69 0.20 15.90
N PRO A 176 -11.02 0.04 15.75
CA PRO A 176 -11.87 1.07 15.18
C PRO A 176 -12.00 2.26 16.14
N ASP A 177 -12.15 3.45 15.59
CA ASP A 177 -12.63 4.61 16.34
C ASP A 177 -14.16 4.56 16.55
N GLU A 178 -14.73 5.60 17.17
CA GLU A 178 -16.18 5.71 17.44
C GLU A 178 -17.06 5.66 16.18
N ARG A 179 -16.48 5.85 14.99
CA ARG A 179 -17.14 5.85 13.68
C ARG A 179 -16.91 4.54 12.92
N GLY A 180 -16.28 3.56 13.55
CA GLY A 180 -15.91 2.29 12.93
C GLY A 180 -14.66 2.35 12.05
N VAL A 181 -13.91 3.46 12.05
CA VAL A 181 -12.74 3.59 11.18
C VAL A 181 -11.50 3.00 11.85
N HIS A 182 -10.93 1.97 11.25
CA HIS A 182 -9.79 1.25 11.80
C HIS A 182 -8.46 1.95 11.55
N ALA A 183 -7.50 1.72 12.45
CA ALA A 183 -6.12 2.22 12.34
C ALA A 183 -6.02 3.77 12.24
N ARG A 184 -6.77 4.49 13.07
CA ARG A 184 -6.81 5.98 13.07
C ARG A 184 -6.32 6.64 14.36
N SER A 185 -5.64 5.90 15.23
CA SER A 185 -5.03 6.51 16.41
C SER A 185 -4.07 7.65 16.00
N PRO A 186 -3.84 8.66 16.86
CA PRO A 186 -2.86 9.72 16.58
C PRO A 186 -1.49 9.19 16.13
N GLU A 187 -1.04 8.09 16.73
CA GLU A 187 0.24 7.44 16.44
C GLU A 187 0.24 6.86 15.03
N LEU A 188 -0.78 6.07 14.67
CA LEU A 188 -0.93 5.45 13.35
C LEU A 188 -1.09 6.48 12.23
N ARG A 189 -1.77 7.60 12.49
CA ARG A 189 -1.83 8.74 11.57
C ARG A 189 -0.45 9.37 11.37
N GLY A 190 0.34 9.48 12.44
CA GLY A 190 1.73 9.92 12.37
C GLY A 190 2.59 8.99 11.52
N GLU A 191 2.41 7.67 11.66
CA GLU A 191 3.12 6.68 10.85
C GLU A 191 2.77 6.78 9.34
N LEU A 192 1.49 6.92 9.00
CA LEU A 192 1.05 7.13 7.62
C LEU A 192 1.61 8.41 7.00
N LYS A 193 1.76 9.47 7.81
CA LYS A 193 2.39 10.71 7.35
C LYS A 193 3.84 10.45 6.95
N ILE A 194 4.61 9.71 7.75
CA ILE A 194 6.01 9.35 7.43
C ILE A 194 6.09 8.57 6.11
N LEU A 195 5.19 7.59 5.88
CA LEU A 195 5.13 6.85 4.61
C LEU A 195 4.78 7.77 3.43
N SER A 196 3.86 8.71 3.65
CA SER A 196 3.46 9.68 2.63
C SER A 196 4.59 10.64 2.27
N ASP A 197 5.33 11.12 3.28
CA ASP A 197 6.49 11.99 3.11
C ASP A 197 7.58 11.26 2.33
N MET A 198 7.89 10.01 2.69
CA MET A 198 8.84 9.17 1.95
C MET A 198 8.46 9.06 0.47
N HIS A 199 7.22 8.66 0.19
CA HIS A 199 6.71 8.52 -1.17
C HIS A 199 6.83 9.84 -1.96
N ASN A 200 6.34 10.94 -1.39
CA ASN A 200 6.32 12.23 -2.06
C ASN A 200 7.73 12.76 -2.34
N ASN A 201 8.65 12.57 -1.39
CA ASN A 201 10.04 12.94 -1.57
C ASN A 201 10.70 12.14 -2.71
N PHE A 202 10.47 10.82 -2.81
CA PHE A 202 11.05 10.03 -3.90
C PHE A 202 10.48 10.44 -5.26
N VAL A 203 9.17 10.64 -5.36
CA VAL A 203 8.53 11.12 -6.59
C VAL A 203 9.13 12.47 -7.00
N GLU A 204 9.28 13.39 -6.05
CA GLU A 204 9.83 14.71 -6.30
C GLU A 204 11.31 14.66 -6.68
N ALA A 205 12.13 13.89 -5.95
CA ALA A 205 13.54 13.69 -6.27
C ALA A 205 13.74 13.16 -7.69
N CYS A 206 12.97 12.14 -8.07
CA CYS A 206 13.02 11.57 -9.42
C CYS A 206 12.68 12.61 -10.49
N LYS A 207 11.69 13.49 -10.24
CA LYS A 207 11.37 14.61 -11.14
C LYS A 207 12.53 15.59 -11.26
N GLN A 208 13.14 15.99 -10.15
CA GLN A 208 14.26 16.93 -10.15
C GLN A 208 15.48 16.36 -10.88
N LEU A 209 15.80 15.08 -10.66
CA LEU A 209 16.89 14.40 -11.37
C LEU A 209 16.65 14.39 -12.89
N LYS A 210 15.45 14.01 -13.33
CA LYS A 210 15.08 14.01 -14.76
C LYS A 210 15.11 15.40 -15.40
N SER A 211 14.81 16.44 -14.63
CA SER A 211 14.91 17.83 -15.08
C SER A 211 16.35 18.39 -15.06
N GLY A 212 17.36 17.57 -14.75
CA GLY A 212 18.76 17.99 -14.71
C GLY A 212 19.18 18.70 -13.42
N HIS A 213 18.29 18.83 -12.43
CA HIS A 213 18.60 19.40 -11.12
C HIS A 213 19.19 18.34 -10.19
N THR A 214 20.37 17.80 -10.58
CA THR A 214 20.99 16.65 -9.92
C THR A 214 21.24 16.87 -8.42
N TYR A 215 21.81 18.02 -8.05
CA TYR A 215 22.09 18.33 -6.64
C TYR A 215 20.81 18.35 -5.79
N ARG A 216 19.78 19.04 -6.28
CA ARG A 216 18.45 19.13 -5.66
C ARG A 216 17.81 17.76 -5.46
N GLY A 217 17.81 16.93 -6.50
CA GLY A 217 17.26 15.58 -6.44
C GLY A 217 17.96 14.72 -5.39
N TRP A 218 19.29 14.79 -5.30
CA TRP A 218 20.06 14.07 -4.30
C TRP A 218 19.88 14.61 -2.87
N ALA A 219 19.72 15.92 -2.68
CA ALA A 219 19.41 16.51 -1.38
C ALA A 219 18.06 15.99 -0.84
N ILE A 220 17.04 15.90 -1.71
CA ILE A 220 15.75 15.31 -1.35
C ILE A 220 15.91 13.82 -0.99
N ILE A 221 16.66 13.04 -1.77
CA ILE A 221 16.93 11.62 -1.48
C ILE A 221 17.58 11.44 -0.11
N ARG A 222 18.65 12.20 0.18
CA ARG A 222 19.35 12.10 1.47
C ARG A 222 18.46 12.48 2.65
N SER A 223 17.70 13.57 2.54
CA SER A 223 16.71 13.94 3.57
C SER A 223 15.64 12.86 3.75
N THR A 224 15.27 12.14 2.69
CA THR A 224 14.32 11.02 2.78
C THR A 224 14.90 9.84 3.52
N PHE A 225 16.19 9.55 3.34
CA PHE A 225 16.86 8.45 4.01
C PHE A 225 16.93 8.64 5.53
N GLU A 226 16.91 9.89 6.01
CA GLU A 226 16.78 10.20 7.44
C GLU A 226 15.46 9.69 8.04
N LEU A 227 14.45 9.36 7.23
CA LEU A 227 13.18 8.79 7.70
C LEU A 227 13.23 7.26 7.87
N ASN A 228 14.24 6.57 7.30
CA ASN A 228 14.24 5.11 7.19
C ASN A 228 14.26 4.40 8.54
N ASP A 229 14.92 4.99 9.55
CA ASP A 229 14.94 4.46 10.92
C ASP A 229 13.54 4.46 11.56
N ARG A 230 12.72 5.48 11.28
CA ARG A 230 11.32 5.59 11.71
C ARG A 230 10.43 4.67 10.88
N ILE A 231 10.65 4.58 9.58
CA ILE A 231 9.87 3.73 8.66
C ILE A 231 9.93 2.26 9.10
N VAL A 232 11.11 1.73 9.46
CA VAL A 232 11.22 0.33 9.88
C VAL A 232 10.47 0.00 11.18
N ARG A 233 10.14 1.02 11.99
CA ARG A 233 9.43 0.86 13.27
C ARG A 233 7.91 0.96 13.15
N ILE A 234 7.41 1.41 12.00
CA ILE A 234 5.98 1.54 11.71
C ILE A 234 5.25 0.21 11.96
N GLN A 235 4.05 0.31 12.50
CA GLN A 235 3.15 -0.83 12.74
C GLN A 235 1.85 -0.73 11.93
N HIS A 236 1.69 0.34 11.15
CA HIS A 236 0.55 0.52 10.24
C HIS A 236 0.43 -0.59 9.19
N HIS A 237 -0.80 -1.04 8.88
CA HIS A 237 -1.07 -2.10 7.90
C HIS A 237 -0.63 -1.75 6.47
N ARG A 238 -0.46 -0.46 6.19
CA ARG A 238 0.03 0.07 4.91
C ARG A 238 1.55 0.04 4.72
N LEU A 239 2.33 -0.29 5.75
CA LEU A 239 3.80 -0.28 5.68
C LEU A 239 4.33 -1.06 4.47
N PHE A 240 3.96 -2.33 4.35
CA PHE A 240 4.52 -3.21 3.32
C PHE A 240 4.01 -2.87 1.91
N PRO A 241 2.68 -2.69 1.68
CA PRO A 241 2.21 -2.28 0.37
C PRO A 241 2.81 -0.94 -0.08
N ASP A 242 2.86 0.07 0.79
CA ASP A 242 3.37 1.39 0.41
C ASP A 242 4.87 1.36 0.10
N LEU A 243 5.68 0.57 0.84
CA LEU A 243 7.09 0.36 0.53
C LEU A 243 7.32 -0.32 -0.82
N LEU A 244 6.54 -1.37 -1.12
CA LEU A 244 6.60 -2.01 -2.44
C LEU A 244 6.16 -1.04 -3.55
N GLY A 245 5.18 -0.17 -3.26
CA GLY A 245 4.75 0.90 -4.16
C GLY A 245 5.89 1.88 -4.45
N VAL A 246 6.63 2.32 -3.42
CA VAL A 246 7.81 3.19 -3.61
C VAL A 246 8.89 2.51 -4.47
N LEU A 247 9.17 1.23 -4.24
CA LEU A 247 10.15 0.50 -5.06
C LEU A 247 9.68 0.36 -6.52
N LEU A 248 8.39 0.10 -6.73
CA LEU A 248 7.81 0.07 -8.07
C LEU A 248 7.91 1.43 -8.76
N LEU A 249 7.63 2.54 -8.05
CA LEU A 249 7.79 3.88 -8.59
C LEU A 249 9.23 4.17 -8.98
N LEU A 250 10.21 3.82 -8.15
CA LEU A 250 11.62 4.04 -8.46
C LEU A 250 12.02 3.29 -9.75
N GLN A 251 11.50 2.08 -9.93
CA GLN A 251 11.72 1.32 -11.16
C GLN A 251 11.02 1.96 -12.37
N GLN A 252 9.73 2.32 -12.25
CA GLN A 252 8.94 2.88 -13.34
C GLN A 252 9.41 4.27 -13.76
N LEU A 253 9.79 5.10 -12.79
CA LEU A 253 10.29 6.42 -13.07
C LEU A 253 11.61 6.31 -13.81
N GLY A 254 12.50 5.38 -13.44
CA GLY A 254 13.80 5.25 -14.09
C GLY A 254 14.61 6.53 -13.90
N CYS A 255 15.58 6.50 -13.00
CA CYS A 255 16.54 7.59 -12.82
C CYS A 255 17.90 7.12 -13.30
N PRO A 256 18.24 7.31 -14.60
CA PRO A 256 19.58 7.03 -15.12
C PRO A 256 20.70 7.68 -14.29
N GLU A 257 20.40 8.83 -13.68
CA GLU A 257 21.31 9.63 -12.85
C GLU A 257 21.50 9.06 -11.44
N ALA A 258 20.68 8.07 -11.04
CA ALA A 258 20.76 7.41 -9.74
C ALA A 258 20.64 5.87 -9.87
N PRO A 259 21.58 5.22 -10.59
CA PRO A 259 21.54 3.77 -10.76
C PRO A 259 21.71 3.08 -9.40
N GLY A 260 20.86 2.09 -9.12
CA GLY A 260 20.91 1.31 -7.87
C GLY A 260 20.31 2.00 -6.64
N LEU A 261 19.60 3.13 -6.81
CA LEU A 261 18.89 3.80 -5.70
C LEU A 261 17.93 2.86 -4.96
N ASP A 262 17.25 1.97 -5.68
CA ASP A 262 16.37 0.97 -5.11
C ASP A 262 17.14 -0.04 -4.23
N HIS A 263 18.35 -0.44 -4.61
CA HIS A 263 19.20 -1.35 -3.84
C HIS A 263 19.66 -0.65 -2.57
N LEU A 264 20.11 0.59 -2.69
CA LEU A 264 20.55 1.40 -1.57
C LEU A 264 19.42 1.61 -0.54
N LEU A 265 18.20 1.90 -1.02
CA LEU A 265 17.03 2.03 -0.16
C LEU A 265 16.73 0.72 0.59
N ARG A 266 16.66 -0.41 -0.14
CA ARG A 266 16.37 -1.72 0.47
C ARG A 266 17.43 -2.12 1.50
N GLU A 267 18.71 -1.89 1.18
CA GLU A 267 19.81 -2.19 2.09
C GLU A 267 19.75 -1.33 3.36
N ASN A 268 19.50 -0.03 3.22
CA ASN A 268 19.39 0.88 4.36
C ASN A 268 18.22 0.48 5.28
N LEU A 269 17.05 0.18 4.72
CA LEU A 269 15.89 -0.31 5.46
C LEU A 269 16.19 -1.65 6.16
N ARG A 270 16.84 -2.60 5.48
CA ARG A 270 17.26 -3.87 6.10
C ARG A 270 18.20 -3.64 7.28
N ASN A 271 19.18 -2.75 7.14
CA ASN A 271 20.15 -2.47 8.18
C ASN A 271 19.47 -1.89 9.42
N TRP A 272 18.57 -0.91 9.25
CA TRP A 272 17.78 -0.38 10.36
C TRP A 272 16.82 -1.40 10.97
N ALA A 273 16.20 -2.27 10.15
CA ALA A 273 15.36 -3.36 10.64
C ALA A 273 16.16 -4.33 11.54
N ARG A 274 17.42 -4.64 11.20
CA ARG A 274 18.30 -5.47 12.04
C ARG A 274 18.65 -4.82 13.38
N VAL A 275 18.72 -3.49 13.41
CA VAL A 275 19.00 -2.71 14.63
C VAL A 275 17.79 -2.67 15.56
N TYR A 276 16.60 -2.38 15.03
CA TYR A 276 15.42 -2.08 15.88
C TYR A 276 14.47 -3.25 16.08
N LEU A 277 14.41 -4.20 15.16
CA LEU A 277 13.40 -5.26 15.19
C LEU A 277 13.98 -6.58 15.71
N PRO A 278 13.28 -7.28 16.62
CA PRO A 278 13.64 -8.63 17.03
C PRO A 278 13.76 -9.59 15.84
N GLY A 279 14.63 -10.60 15.96
CA GLY A 279 14.89 -11.58 14.89
C GLY A 279 13.64 -12.30 14.38
N ASN A 280 12.65 -12.50 15.24
CA ASN A 280 11.39 -13.17 14.95
C ASN A 280 10.24 -12.20 14.58
N ASP A 281 10.47 -10.89 14.56
CA ASP A 281 9.46 -9.93 14.13
C ASP A 281 9.14 -10.11 12.63
N PRO A 282 7.87 -10.30 12.23
CA PRO A 282 7.51 -10.51 10.82
C PRO A 282 7.92 -9.33 9.92
N ARG A 283 7.99 -8.10 10.46
CA ARG A 283 8.47 -6.92 9.72
C ARG A 283 9.95 -7.02 9.41
N ARG A 284 10.76 -7.55 10.33
CA ARG A 284 12.19 -7.79 10.05
C ARG A 284 12.36 -8.77 8.91
N GLN A 285 11.60 -9.86 8.93
CA GLN A 285 11.64 -10.87 7.85
C GLN A 285 11.22 -10.28 6.51
N PHE A 286 10.23 -9.39 6.48
CA PHE A 286 9.87 -8.65 5.27
C PHE A 286 11.06 -7.85 4.71
N PHE A 287 11.76 -7.07 5.53
CA PHE A 287 12.94 -6.30 5.10
C PHE A 287 14.13 -7.15 4.67
N GLU A 288 14.27 -8.38 5.18
CA GLU A 288 15.27 -9.34 4.67
C GLU A 288 14.85 -9.89 3.29
N LEU A 289 13.58 -10.25 3.14
CA LEU A 289 13.05 -10.88 1.92
C LEU A 289 12.95 -9.90 0.74
N ILE A 290 12.70 -8.62 0.99
CA ILE A 290 12.60 -7.62 -0.08
C ILE A 290 13.94 -7.39 -0.81
N MET A 291 15.07 -7.71 -0.16
CA MET A 291 16.38 -7.73 -0.82
C MET A 291 16.47 -8.83 -1.87
N LEU A 292 15.75 -9.93 -1.68
CA LEU A 292 15.73 -11.10 -2.56
C LEU A 292 14.64 -11.03 -3.62
N ALA A 293 13.73 -10.05 -3.51
CA ALA A 293 12.67 -9.85 -4.49
C ALA A 293 13.26 -9.39 -5.84
N PRO A 294 12.90 -10.03 -6.97
CA PRO A 294 13.39 -9.61 -8.28
C PRO A 294 12.71 -8.30 -8.67
N LEU A 295 13.50 -7.26 -8.93
CA LEU A 295 13.00 -5.95 -9.34
C LEU A 295 12.20 -6.03 -10.65
N GLU A 296 12.64 -6.85 -11.60
CA GLU A 296 11.94 -7.08 -12.88
C GLU A 296 10.49 -7.56 -12.69
N SER A 297 10.19 -8.15 -11.53
CA SER A 297 8.87 -8.64 -11.16
C SER A 297 8.10 -7.75 -10.18
N ILE A 298 8.70 -6.63 -9.73
CA ILE A 298 8.19 -5.83 -8.60
C ILE A 298 6.77 -5.28 -8.85
N HIS A 299 6.41 -4.98 -10.11
CA HIS A 299 5.05 -4.56 -10.46
C HIS A 299 4.02 -5.62 -10.08
N HIS A 300 4.16 -6.82 -10.63
CA HIS A 300 3.20 -7.89 -10.41
C HIS A 300 3.24 -8.39 -8.96
N LEU A 301 4.42 -8.35 -8.34
CA LEU A 301 4.59 -8.56 -6.90
C LEU A 301 3.77 -7.54 -6.10
N TYR A 302 3.87 -6.24 -6.41
CA TYR A 302 3.12 -5.18 -5.76
C TYR A 302 1.60 -5.39 -5.88
N LEU A 303 1.09 -5.59 -7.09
CA LEU A 303 -0.35 -5.79 -7.33
C LEU A 303 -0.90 -7.00 -6.58
N THR A 304 -0.19 -8.11 -6.68
CA THR A 304 -0.49 -9.34 -5.94
C THR A 304 -0.59 -9.07 -4.45
N PHE A 305 0.44 -8.42 -3.93
CA PHE A 305 0.63 -8.24 -2.51
C PHE A 305 -0.40 -7.26 -1.92
N ASP A 306 -0.66 -6.12 -2.57
CA ASP A 306 -1.71 -5.17 -2.13
C ASP A 306 -3.09 -5.84 -2.16
N SER A 307 -3.42 -6.60 -3.21
CA SER A 307 -4.68 -7.36 -3.25
C SER A 307 -4.81 -8.32 -2.07
N GLN A 308 -3.72 -8.99 -1.66
CA GLN A 308 -3.76 -9.87 -0.50
C GLN A 308 -3.92 -9.15 0.81
N CYS A 309 -3.21 -8.04 1.00
CA CYS A 309 -3.36 -7.22 2.19
C CYS A 309 -4.81 -6.71 2.33
N ARG A 310 -5.47 -6.37 1.21
CA ARG A 310 -6.87 -5.93 1.19
C ARG A 310 -7.83 -7.06 1.57
N GLU A 311 -7.64 -8.26 1.03
CA GLU A 311 -8.43 -9.44 1.41
C GLU A 311 -8.24 -9.82 2.88
N LEU A 312 -6.99 -9.81 3.37
CA LEU A 312 -6.71 -10.05 4.79
C LEU A 312 -7.44 -9.01 5.65
N TRP A 313 -7.31 -7.73 5.33
CA TRP A 313 -8.00 -6.64 6.03
C TRP A 313 -9.52 -6.86 6.09
N ASN A 314 -10.15 -7.09 4.93
CA ASN A 314 -11.59 -7.34 4.82
C ASN A 314 -12.02 -8.60 5.59
N SER A 315 -11.15 -9.60 5.73
CA SER A 315 -11.46 -10.81 6.49
C SER A 315 -11.51 -10.59 8.02
N HIS A 316 -10.90 -9.51 8.52
CA HIS A 316 -10.90 -9.16 9.94
C HIS A 316 -11.94 -8.10 10.30
N ILE A 317 -12.32 -7.25 9.36
CA ILE A 317 -13.22 -6.12 9.61
C ILE A 317 -14.64 -6.47 9.18
N GLN A 318 -15.57 -6.38 10.14
CA GLN A 318 -17.01 -6.52 9.90
C GLN A 318 -17.64 -5.13 9.84
N ASP A 319 -17.32 -4.37 8.80
CA ASP A 319 -17.87 -3.02 8.58
C ASP A 319 -18.58 -2.95 7.24
N ASP A 320 -19.31 -1.85 7.00
CA ASP A 320 -19.88 -1.57 5.69
C ASP A 320 -18.79 -1.33 4.63
N GLU A 321 -19.21 -1.37 3.37
CA GLU A 321 -18.32 -1.27 2.21
C GLU A 321 -17.47 0.02 2.24
N ILE A 322 -18.05 1.15 2.68
CA ILE A 322 -17.39 2.47 2.72
C ILE A 322 -16.35 2.51 3.84
N GLY A 323 -16.75 2.06 5.04
CA GLY A 323 -15.90 2.03 6.22
C GLY A 323 -14.70 1.10 6.03
N SER A 324 -14.93 -0.09 5.48
CA SER A 324 -13.83 -1.02 5.17
C SER A 324 -12.90 -0.47 4.08
N TYR A 325 -13.46 0.06 2.98
CA TYR A 325 -12.69 0.66 1.89
C TYR A 325 -11.78 1.79 2.38
N TYR A 326 -12.33 2.75 3.11
CA TYR A 326 -11.54 3.87 3.61
C TYR A 326 -10.52 3.41 4.65
N SER A 327 -10.93 2.56 5.59
CA SER A 327 -10.04 2.08 6.67
C SER A 327 -8.81 1.38 6.12
N TYR A 328 -8.94 0.66 5.00
CA TYR A 328 -7.81 0.07 4.32
C TYR A 328 -6.96 1.13 3.61
N ASN A 329 -7.54 1.88 2.67
CA ASN A 329 -6.76 2.74 1.77
C ASN A 329 -6.13 3.94 2.49
N GLN A 330 -6.90 4.64 3.33
CA GLN A 330 -6.51 5.88 4.03
C GLN A 330 -5.76 6.93 3.18
N ALA A 331 -5.97 6.91 1.87
CA ALA A 331 -5.38 7.79 0.88
C ALA A 331 -6.38 8.00 -0.26
N SER A 332 -6.23 9.09 -1.00
CA SER A 332 -7.14 9.44 -2.10
C SER A 332 -6.64 9.02 -3.48
N PHE A 333 -5.42 8.47 -3.56
CA PHE A 333 -4.82 8.00 -4.80
C PHE A 333 -3.89 6.80 -4.51
N PRO A 334 -3.73 5.88 -5.48
CA PRO A 334 -2.81 4.76 -5.33
C PRO A 334 -1.36 5.26 -5.26
N ARG A 335 -0.52 4.55 -4.51
CA ARG A 335 0.91 4.90 -4.42
C ARG A 335 1.64 4.72 -5.74
N ALA A 336 1.42 3.62 -6.44
CA ALA A 336 2.13 3.32 -7.68
C ALA A 336 1.16 2.92 -8.79
N ASP A 337 0.67 1.69 -8.75
CA ASP A 337 -0.37 1.21 -9.67
C ASP A 337 -1.75 1.26 -9.00
N ARG A 338 -2.80 1.49 -9.79
CA ARG A 338 -4.18 1.55 -9.28
C ARG A 338 -4.67 0.21 -8.74
N GLY A 339 -4.28 -0.93 -9.31
CA GLY A 339 -4.80 -2.25 -8.90
C GLY A 339 -6.30 -2.22 -8.57
N ASN A 340 -6.67 -2.69 -7.38
CA ASN A 340 -8.05 -2.66 -6.84
C ASN A 340 -8.34 -1.39 -6.00
N PHE A 341 -7.55 -0.34 -6.12
CA PHE A 341 -7.67 0.86 -5.29
C PHE A 341 -9.02 1.56 -5.48
N TYR A 342 -9.55 1.59 -6.72
CA TYR A 342 -10.82 2.24 -7.06
C TYR A 342 -12.03 1.28 -7.09
N SER A 343 -11.91 0.08 -6.52
CA SER A 343 -12.95 -0.95 -6.59
C SER A 343 -14.33 -0.51 -6.08
N LEU A 344 -14.38 0.50 -5.21
CA LEU A 344 -15.62 1.08 -4.70
C LEU A 344 -16.43 1.84 -5.77
N PHE A 345 -15.77 2.35 -6.82
CA PHE A 345 -16.39 3.17 -7.87
C PHE A 345 -16.50 2.45 -9.21
N GLU A 346 -15.71 1.40 -9.43
CA GLU A 346 -15.67 0.65 -10.68
C GLU A 346 -17.05 0.08 -11.05
N GLY A 347 -17.43 0.27 -12.31
CA GLY A 347 -18.71 -0.19 -12.86
C GLY A 347 -19.95 0.59 -12.40
N LYS A 348 -19.81 1.62 -11.56
CA LYS A 348 -20.93 2.43 -11.08
C LYS A 348 -21.17 3.66 -11.96
N THR A 349 -22.43 4.07 -12.05
CA THR A 349 -22.87 5.32 -12.69
C THR A 349 -22.52 6.53 -11.81
N ILE A 350 -22.54 7.73 -12.42
CA ILE A 350 -22.32 8.98 -11.68
C ILE A 350 -23.34 9.18 -10.52
N PHE A 351 -24.59 8.74 -10.71
CA PHE A 351 -25.62 8.84 -9.68
C PHE A 351 -25.33 7.92 -8.49
N GLU A 352 -24.91 6.68 -8.75
CA GLU A 352 -24.51 5.74 -7.70
C GLU A 352 -23.26 6.20 -6.96
N ILE A 353 -22.27 6.76 -7.68
CA ILE A 353 -21.09 7.34 -7.04
C ILE A 353 -21.48 8.55 -6.18
N CYS A 354 -22.35 9.44 -6.66
CA CYS A 354 -22.83 10.57 -5.86
C CYS A 354 -23.60 10.13 -4.61
N ASP A 355 -24.41 9.07 -4.70
CA ASP A 355 -25.11 8.47 -3.55
C ASP A 355 -24.12 7.90 -2.52
N LEU A 356 -23.09 7.18 -2.98
CA LEU A 356 -22.00 6.68 -2.13
C LEU A 356 -21.26 7.82 -1.40
N LEU A 357 -20.97 8.91 -2.11
CA LEU A 357 -20.33 10.09 -1.51
C LEU A 357 -21.23 10.75 -0.46
N GLY A 358 -22.55 10.82 -0.72
CA GLY A 358 -23.53 11.31 0.26
C GLY A 358 -23.64 10.42 1.51
N LYS A 359 -23.56 9.09 1.35
CA LYS A 359 -23.46 8.15 2.47
C LYS A 359 -22.17 8.36 3.27
N GLY A 360 -21.05 8.61 2.59
CA GLY A 360 -19.78 8.97 3.22
C GLY A 360 -19.88 10.26 4.05
N ASP A 361 -20.55 11.29 3.52
CA ASP A 361 -20.81 12.55 4.25
C ASP A 361 -21.59 12.31 5.53
N GLN A 362 -22.66 11.50 5.47
CA GLN A 362 -23.49 11.16 6.63
C GLN A 362 -22.72 10.36 7.67
N ARG A 363 -21.90 9.40 7.22
CA ARG A 363 -21.16 8.50 8.10
C ARG A 363 -20.02 9.20 8.84
N PHE A 364 -19.20 9.96 8.12
CA PHE A 364 -17.97 10.52 8.69
C PHE A 364 -18.13 11.98 9.11
N GLY A 365 -19.03 12.73 8.47
CA GLY A 365 -19.23 14.16 8.66
C GLY A 365 -18.58 15.02 7.56
N PHE A 366 -19.23 16.11 7.20
CA PHE A 366 -18.92 16.93 6.01
C PHE A 366 -17.48 17.44 5.90
N TYR A 367 -16.85 17.78 7.03
CA TYR A 367 -15.52 18.41 7.08
C TYR A 367 -14.45 17.50 7.67
N ARG A 368 -14.67 16.19 7.66
CA ARG A 368 -13.66 15.22 8.10
C ARG A 368 -12.78 14.78 6.94
N THR A 369 -11.53 14.48 7.25
CA THR A 369 -10.55 13.98 6.28
C THR A 369 -10.97 12.66 5.66
N GLU A 370 -11.65 11.79 6.42
CA GLU A 370 -12.22 10.56 5.90
C GLU A 370 -13.16 10.83 4.69
N THR A 371 -14.01 11.83 4.84
CA THR A 371 -14.95 12.30 3.81
C THR A 371 -14.21 12.88 2.62
N PHE A 372 -13.30 13.84 2.84
CA PHE A 372 -12.53 14.44 1.75
C PHE A 372 -11.74 13.41 0.97
N CYS A 373 -11.11 12.47 1.66
CA CYS A 373 -10.35 11.40 1.04
C CYS A 373 -11.23 10.52 0.13
N LEU A 374 -12.45 10.18 0.55
CA LEU A 374 -13.40 9.43 -0.26
C LEU A 374 -13.83 10.22 -1.51
N TRP A 375 -14.16 11.51 -1.35
CA TRP A 375 -14.51 12.40 -2.46
C TRP A 375 -13.34 12.59 -3.44
N HIS A 376 -12.13 12.83 -2.94
CA HIS A 376 -10.93 12.94 -3.75
C HIS A 376 -10.61 11.63 -4.46
N SER A 377 -10.84 10.48 -3.84
CA SER A 377 -10.70 9.17 -4.49
C SER A 377 -11.61 9.03 -5.70
N ALA A 378 -12.88 9.47 -5.59
CA ALA A 378 -13.82 9.46 -6.72
C ALA A 378 -13.36 10.40 -7.84
N LEU A 379 -12.87 11.60 -7.51
CA LEU A 379 -12.31 12.53 -8.49
C LEU A 379 -11.10 11.93 -9.23
N GLN A 380 -10.20 11.28 -8.50
CA GLN A 380 -9.04 10.61 -9.08
C GLN A 380 -9.43 9.40 -9.93
N TYR A 381 -10.47 8.65 -9.54
CA TYR A 381 -11.04 7.58 -10.35
C TYR A 381 -11.55 8.12 -11.70
N PHE A 382 -12.35 9.19 -11.69
CA PHE A 382 -12.83 9.82 -12.93
C PHE A 382 -11.67 10.34 -13.79
N CYS A 383 -10.63 10.92 -13.17
CA CYS A 383 -9.41 11.31 -13.87
C CYS A 383 -8.73 10.11 -14.55
N SER A 384 -8.57 9.00 -13.83
CA SER A 384 -7.92 7.77 -14.34
C SER A 384 -8.71 7.04 -15.44
N THR A 385 -9.97 7.43 -15.65
CA THR A 385 -10.87 6.88 -16.66
C THR A 385 -11.26 7.92 -17.71
N GLU A 386 -10.60 9.09 -17.70
CA GLU A 386 -10.83 10.21 -18.62
C GLU A 386 -12.27 10.75 -18.64
N LEU A 387 -13.04 10.50 -17.56
CA LEU A 387 -14.42 10.97 -17.38
C LEU A 387 -14.43 12.40 -16.82
N TYR A 388 -13.81 13.33 -17.55
CA TYR A 388 -13.56 14.69 -17.06
C TYR A 388 -14.83 15.50 -16.77
N ASP A 389 -15.93 15.29 -17.49
CA ASP A 389 -17.19 15.98 -17.19
C ASP A 389 -17.79 15.55 -15.85
N TYR A 390 -17.67 14.27 -15.49
CA TYR A 390 -18.09 13.77 -14.18
C TYR A 390 -17.19 14.28 -13.06
N MET A 391 -15.88 14.31 -13.30
CA MET A 391 -14.92 14.91 -12.37
C MET A 391 -15.21 16.41 -12.15
N ALA A 392 -15.54 17.17 -13.21
CA ALA A 392 -15.90 18.58 -13.12
C ALA A 392 -17.18 18.77 -12.30
N TYR A 393 -18.23 17.98 -12.59
CA TYR A 393 -19.49 18.02 -11.84
C TYR A 393 -19.30 17.78 -10.34
N VAL A 394 -18.55 16.73 -9.97
CA VAL A 394 -18.30 16.36 -8.57
C VAL A 394 -17.36 17.36 -7.88
N SER A 395 -16.32 17.84 -8.57
CA SER A 395 -15.37 18.80 -7.98
C SER A 395 -16.01 20.15 -7.70
N VAL A 396 -16.91 20.64 -8.57
CA VAL A 396 -17.68 21.88 -8.33
C VAL A 396 -18.51 21.77 -7.07
N LYS A 397 -19.18 20.63 -6.83
CA LYS A 397 -19.93 20.40 -5.59
C LYS A 397 -19.02 20.48 -4.37
N LEU A 398 -17.85 19.83 -4.42
CA LEU A 398 -16.91 19.83 -3.30
C LEU A 398 -16.29 21.22 -3.07
N CYS A 399 -15.94 21.96 -4.12
CA CYS A 399 -15.51 23.36 -4.03
C CYS A 399 -16.61 24.25 -3.44
N SER A 400 -17.88 24.02 -3.81
CA SER A 400 -19.00 24.81 -3.30
C SER A 400 -19.18 24.69 -1.78
N ARG A 401 -18.90 23.50 -1.23
CA ARG A 401 -18.85 23.24 0.23
C ARG A 401 -17.78 24.08 0.94
N LEU A 402 -16.71 24.42 0.22
CA LEU A 402 -15.53 25.09 0.77
C LEU A 402 -15.54 26.62 0.60
N LYS A 403 -16.54 27.20 -0.06
CA LYS A 403 -16.60 28.65 -0.36
C LYS A 403 -16.44 29.54 0.87
N ASN A 404 -16.94 29.11 2.02
CA ASN A 404 -16.84 29.92 3.25
C ASN A 404 -15.43 29.89 3.89
N PHE A 405 -14.54 29.00 3.44
CA PHE A 405 -13.19 28.85 4.01
C PHE A 405 -12.10 29.59 3.22
N THR A 406 -12.41 30.12 2.03
CA THR A 406 -11.41 30.78 1.17
C THR A 406 -11.12 32.22 1.56
N ASP A 407 -12.10 32.93 2.11
CA ASP A 407 -12.00 34.39 2.32
C ASP A 407 -11.38 34.73 3.68
N GLN A 408 -11.57 33.88 4.70
CA GLN A 408 -10.91 33.95 6.01
C GLN A 408 -10.73 32.52 6.54
N TRP A 409 -9.51 31.98 6.44
CA TRP A 409 -9.25 30.67 7.04
C TRP A 409 -9.21 30.79 8.56
N ASP A 410 -10.12 30.11 9.23
CA ASP A 410 -10.13 30.04 10.68
C ASP A 410 -8.94 29.17 11.15
N HIS A 411 -7.93 29.82 11.74
CA HIS A 411 -6.73 29.17 12.27
C HIS A 411 -7.03 28.24 13.46
N SER A 412 -8.23 28.28 14.04
CA SER A 412 -8.67 27.29 15.03
C SER A 412 -9.06 25.94 14.40
N LEU A 413 -9.27 25.90 13.07
CA LEU A 413 -9.60 24.68 12.35
C LEU A 413 -8.39 23.76 12.19
N PRO A 414 -8.60 22.43 12.12
CA PRO A 414 -7.51 21.48 11.95
C PRO A 414 -6.68 21.75 10.68
N THR A 415 -5.35 21.74 10.81
CA THR A 415 -4.40 21.86 9.69
C THR A 415 -4.69 20.88 8.53
N GLN A 416 -5.23 19.71 8.84
CA GLN A 416 -5.59 18.72 7.83
C GLN A 416 -6.73 19.20 6.93
N LEU A 417 -7.72 19.94 7.45
CA LEU A 417 -8.81 20.48 6.64
C LEU A 417 -8.29 21.49 5.62
N ASN A 418 -7.25 22.26 5.96
CA ASN A 418 -6.60 23.17 5.01
C ASN A 418 -5.96 22.40 3.85
N HIS A 419 -5.28 21.29 4.15
CA HIS A 419 -4.71 20.42 3.13
C HIS A 419 -5.81 19.79 2.26
N ASP A 420 -6.87 19.28 2.87
CA ASP A 420 -7.99 18.65 2.16
C ASP A 420 -8.74 19.67 1.25
N ALA A 421 -8.88 20.91 1.72
CA ALA A 421 -9.45 22.01 0.94
C ALA A 421 -8.54 22.40 -0.23
N ALA A 422 -7.23 22.58 0.00
CA ALA A 422 -6.27 22.88 -1.06
C ALA A 422 -6.25 21.76 -2.12
N MET A 423 -6.28 20.49 -1.70
CA MET A 423 -6.33 19.34 -2.62
C MET A 423 -7.61 19.36 -3.46
N THR A 424 -8.74 19.74 -2.87
CA THR A 424 -10.00 19.92 -3.62
C THR A 424 -9.84 20.92 -4.75
N PHE A 425 -9.26 22.09 -4.47
CA PHE A 425 -9.02 23.11 -5.49
C PHE A 425 -7.98 22.68 -6.52
N TYR A 426 -6.94 21.95 -6.11
CA TYR A 426 -5.98 21.37 -7.05
C TYR A 426 -6.65 20.40 -8.04
N LEU A 427 -7.48 19.47 -7.55
CA LEU A 427 -8.20 18.53 -8.41
C LEU A 427 -9.20 19.23 -9.32
N HIS A 428 -9.90 20.26 -8.81
CA HIS A 428 -10.77 21.08 -9.64
C HIS A 428 -10.00 21.81 -10.75
N GLY A 429 -8.86 22.42 -10.41
CA GLY A 429 -7.99 23.07 -11.40
C GLY A 429 -7.47 22.09 -12.45
N HIS A 430 -7.15 20.87 -12.03
CA HIS A 430 -6.69 19.82 -12.94
C HIS A 430 -7.74 19.43 -13.98
N VAL A 431 -9.01 19.27 -13.57
CA VAL A 431 -10.08 18.93 -14.52
C VAL A 431 -10.46 20.09 -15.43
N GLU A 432 -10.44 21.32 -14.92
CA GLU A 432 -10.71 22.50 -15.76
C GLU A 432 -9.59 22.70 -16.79
N ASP A 433 -8.32 22.42 -16.45
CA ASP A 433 -7.21 22.44 -17.41
C ASP A 433 -7.38 21.34 -18.49
N ALA A 434 -7.79 20.14 -18.09
CA ALA A 434 -8.08 19.04 -19.02
C ALA A 434 -9.26 19.35 -19.98
N ARG A 435 -10.21 20.17 -19.54
CA ARG A 435 -11.34 20.67 -20.34
C ARG A 435 -11.01 21.98 -21.08
N GLU A 436 -9.73 22.34 -21.14
CA GLU A 436 -9.19 23.55 -21.80
C GLU A 436 -9.73 24.88 -21.22
N ASN A 437 -10.34 24.86 -20.03
CA ASN A 437 -10.83 26.04 -19.35
C ASN A 437 -9.72 26.67 -18.49
N SER A 438 -8.78 27.33 -19.19
CA SER A 438 -7.58 27.91 -18.56
C SER A 438 -7.89 28.92 -17.45
N MET A 439 -8.97 29.70 -17.57
CA MET A 439 -9.33 30.71 -16.56
C MET A 439 -9.76 30.08 -15.23
N ASN A 440 -10.64 29.07 -15.28
CA ASN A 440 -11.06 28.36 -14.07
C ASN A 440 -9.91 27.54 -13.48
N ALA A 441 -9.07 26.93 -14.33
CA ALA A 441 -7.87 26.23 -13.89
C ALA A 441 -6.90 27.15 -13.11
N LEU A 442 -6.59 28.32 -13.68
CA LEU A 442 -5.75 29.33 -13.03
C LEU A 442 -6.32 29.76 -11.68
N TYR A 443 -7.63 30.05 -11.63
CA TYR A 443 -8.29 30.42 -10.38
C TYR A 443 -8.16 29.33 -9.32
N ALA A 444 -8.48 28.08 -9.66
CA ALA A 444 -8.45 26.97 -8.74
C ALA A 444 -7.03 26.67 -8.22
N PHE A 445 -6.01 26.67 -9.08
CA PHE A 445 -4.62 26.49 -8.64
C PHE A 445 -4.13 27.63 -7.73
N ARG A 446 -4.54 28.88 -8.00
CA ARG A 446 -4.25 30.01 -7.11
C ARG A 446 -4.91 29.84 -5.74
N GLN A 447 -6.16 29.38 -5.67
CA GLN A 447 -6.84 29.07 -4.40
C GLN A 447 -6.10 27.99 -3.61
N CYS A 448 -5.64 26.92 -4.28
CA CYS A 448 -4.80 25.89 -3.66
C CYS A 448 -3.53 26.48 -3.02
N ILE A 449 -2.80 27.32 -3.76
CA ILE A 449 -1.55 27.95 -3.25
C ILE A 449 -1.86 28.91 -2.10
N MET A 450 -2.91 29.72 -2.23
CA MET A 450 -3.33 30.67 -1.20
C MET A 450 -3.61 29.96 0.12
N LEU A 451 -4.42 28.90 0.10
CA LEU A 451 -4.74 28.10 1.29
C LEU A 451 -3.49 27.50 1.93
N ARG A 452 -2.60 26.89 1.14
CA ARG A 452 -1.36 26.30 1.69
C ARG A 452 -0.43 27.34 2.28
N SER A 453 -0.34 28.51 1.67
CA SER A 453 0.54 29.60 2.12
C SER A 453 0.08 30.27 3.42
N GLN A 454 -1.16 30.03 3.87
CA GLN A 454 -1.64 30.48 5.19
C GLN A 454 -1.11 29.62 6.35
N VAL A 455 -0.65 28.41 6.07
CA VAL A 455 -0.25 27.42 7.10
C VAL A 455 1.21 26.98 6.96
N VAL A 456 1.76 27.02 5.75
CA VAL A 456 3.15 26.69 5.47
C VAL A 456 3.86 27.93 4.97
N ASP A 457 4.95 28.29 5.65
CA ASP A 457 5.81 29.40 5.28
C ASP A 457 6.22 29.31 3.79
N GLY A 458 6.38 30.48 3.16
CA GLY A 458 6.65 30.61 1.73
C GLY A 458 7.80 29.73 1.23
N GLU A 459 8.83 29.58 2.06
CA GLU A 459 10.14 28.98 1.77
C GLU A 459 10.23 27.50 2.14
N LYS A 460 9.23 26.93 2.84
CA LYS A 460 9.23 25.51 3.20
C LYS A 460 8.69 24.65 2.07
N LEU A 461 9.30 23.49 1.88
CA LEU A 461 8.85 22.50 0.90
C LEU A 461 7.44 21.99 1.24
N ASP A 462 6.50 22.20 0.33
CA ASP A 462 5.12 21.70 0.37
C ASP A 462 4.76 21.13 -1.00
N PHE A 463 4.57 19.82 -1.08
CA PHE A 463 4.39 19.12 -2.36
C PHE A 463 3.15 19.60 -3.12
N LEU A 464 2.04 19.86 -2.41
CA LEU A 464 0.78 20.28 -3.02
C LEU A 464 0.89 21.70 -3.61
N LYS A 465 1.50 22.62 -2.88
CA LYS A 465 1.84 23.96 -3.37
C LYS A 465 2.80 23.90 -4.56
N GLY A 466 3.83 23.06 -4.49
CA GLY A 466 4.81 22.88 -5.56
C GLY A 466 4.19 22.32 -6.85
N ILE A 467 3.32 21.31 -6.77
CA ILE A 467 2.61 20.81 -7.97
C ILE A 467 1.64 21.84 -8.55
N ALA A 468 0.96 22.63 -7.71
CA ALA A 468 0.07 23.69 -8.18
C ALA A 468 0.84 24.83 -8.87
N LEU A 469 2.00 25.24 -8.33
CA LEU A 469 2.87 26.25 -8.95
C LEU A 469 3.36 25.82 -10.33
N ARG A 470 3.79 24.57 -10.49
CA ARG A 470 4.20 24.03 -11.81
C ARG A 470 3.06 24.01 -12.82
N ARG A 471 1.83 23.73 -12.36
CA ARG A 471 0.64 23.81 -13.22
C ARG A 471 0.37 25.25 -13.65
N LEU A 472 0.47 26.22 -12.74
CA LEU A 472 0.35 27.63 -13.08
C LEU A 472 1.42 28.09 -14.07
N GLU A 473 2.67 27.68 -13.89
CA GLU A 473 3.77 27.95 -14.82
C GLU A 473 3.48 27.39 -16.22
N THR A 474 3.01 26.14 -16.29
CA THR A 474 2.65 25.49 -17.56
C THR A 474 1.53 26.25 -18.29
N ILE A 475 0.48 26.64 -17.56
CA ILE A 475 -0.63 27.40 -18.14
C ILE A 475 -0.17 28.81 -18.55
N ALA A 476 0.61 29.49 -17.71
CA ALA A 476 1.17 30.81 -18.01
C ALA A 476 2.01 30.79 -19.29
N SER A 477 2.85 29.77 -19.45
CA SER A 477 3.62 29.53 -20.68
C SER A 477 2.70 29.32 -21.89
N ARG A 478 1.67 28.47 -21.76
CA ARG A 478 0.68 28.21 -22.83
C ARG A 478 -0.07 29.47 -23.28
N VAL A 479 -0.33 30.42 -22.38
CA VAL A 479 -1.05 31.67 -22.68
C VAL A 479 -0.12 32.86 -22.98
N GLY A 480 1.21 32.66 -22.97
CA GLY A 480 2.18 33.71 -23.26
C GLY A 480 2.44 34.70 -22.12
N ASP A 481 2.10 34.37 -20.87
CA ASP A 481 2.37 35.21 -19.69
C ASP A 481 3.79 34.96 -19.15
N GLY A 482 4.79 35.61 -19.77
CA GLY A 482 6.20 35.49 -19.37
C GLY A 482 6.50 36.02 -17.96
N ILE A 483 5.74 37.00 -17.47
CA ILE A 483 5.89 37.53 -16.10
C ILE A 483 5.43 36.47 -15.10
N GLY A 484 4.28 35.85 -15.36
CA GLY A 484 3.75 34.75 -14.56
C GLY A 484 4.71 33.57 -14.47
N VAL A 485 5.28 33.12 -15.60
CA VAL A 485 6.28 32.04 -15.64
C VAL A 485 7.45 32.34 -14.69
N GLY A 486 8.09 33.50 -14.84
CA GLY A 486 9.23 33.86 -14.00
C GLY A 486 8.87 34.03 -12.51
N PHE A 487 7.65 34.48 -12.21
CA PHE A 487 7.17 34.58 -10.83
C PHE A 487 6.98 33.21 -10.17
N TYR A 488 6.28 32.27 -10.84
CA TYR A 488 6.03 30.94 -10.28
C TYR A 488 7.31 30.12 -10.14
N GLN A 489 8.24 30.24 -11.09
CA GLN A 489 9.54 29.57 -11.00
C GLN A 489 10.36 30.05 -9.80
N ARG A 490 10.41 31.35 -9.52
CA ARG A 490 11.10 31.89 -8.34
C ARG A 490 10.51 31.35 -7.02
N LEU A 491 9.18 31.23 -6.95
CA LEU A 491 8.53 30.66 -5.77
C LEU A 491 8.88 29.17 -5.60
N LEU A 492 8.95 28.41 -6.69
CA LEU A 492 9.39 27.02 -6.66
C LEU A 492 10.83 26.90 -6.17
N ASP A 493 11.76 27.68 -6.73
CA ASP A 493 13.18 27.64 -6.35
C ASP A 493 13.41 28.01 -4.89
N ALA A 494 12.67 29.00 -4.37
CA ALA A 494 12.72 29.38 -2.96
C ALA A 494 12.38 28.21 -2.03
N MET A 495 11.43 27.33 -2.41
CA MET A 495 11.04 26.17 -1.60
C MET A 495 12.11 25.09 -1.50
N TYR A 496 13.03 25.00 -2.46
CA TYR A 496 14.13 24.02 -2.43
C TYR A 496 15.41 24.56 -1.79
N TYR A 497 15.58 25.89 -1.76
CA TYR A 497 16.80 26.54 -1.28
C TYR A 497 17.16 26.15 0.16
N GLU A 498 16.19 26.14 1.08
CA GLU A 498 16.43 25.78 2.49
C GLU A 498 16.93 24.33 2.63
N LEU A 499 16.32 23.41 1.89
CA LEU A 499 16.68 21.99 1.88
C LEU A 499 18.11 21.79 1.34
N GLU A 500 18.43 22.45 0.25
CA GLU A 500 19.76 22.45 -0.39
C GLU A 500 20.83 23.03 0.55
N ALA A 501 20.55 24.15 1.21
CA ALA A 501 21.47 24.77 2.16
C ALA A 501 21.76 23.86 3.37
N LYS A 502 20.72 23.21 3.92
CA LYS A 502 20.88 22.26 5.03
C LYS A 502 21.71 21.05 4.62
N ASP A 503 21.47 20.50 3.44
CA ASP A 503 22.20 19.35 2.91
C ASP A 503 23.69 19.69 2.69
N GLN A 504 24.00 20.86 2.12
CA GLN A 504 25.36 21.36 1.96
C GLN A 504 26.12 21.43 3.30
N GLN A 505 25.48 21.95 4.34
CA GLN A 505 26.08 22.03 5.68
C GLN A 505 26.36 20.65 6.27
N SER A 506 25.43 19.71 6.12
CA SER A 506 25.60 18.31 6.57
C SER A 506 26.73 17.60 5.82
N MET A 507 26.85 17.79 4.50
CA MET A 507 27.92 17.19 3.72
C MET A 507 29.29 17.79 4.07
N ALA A 508 29.35 19.11 4.31
CA ALA A 508 30.57 19.78 4.73
C ALA A 508 31.05 19.34 6.12
N SER A 509 30.13 19.05 7.06
CA SER A 509 30.50 18.57 8.40
C SER A 509 31.04 17.14 8.35
N LEU A 510 30.45 16.26 7.54
CA LEU A 510 30.94 14.89 7.31
C LEU A 510 32.35 14.88 6.71
N GLN A 511 32.64 15.78 5.77
CA GLN A 511 33.97 15.90 5.15
C GLN A 511 35.05 16.43 6.09
N ARG A 512 34.69 17.22 7.12
CA ARG A 512 35.65 17.75 8.12
C ARG A 512 35.89 16.79 9.29
N GLY A 513 35.00 15.81 9.49
CA GLY A 513 35.11 14.77 10.51
C GLY A 513 35.86 13.51 10.06
N LEU A 514 36.17 13.42 8.76
CA LEU A 514 37.11 12.48 8.14
C LEU A 514 38.47 13.15 8.00
#